data_AF-T0ZFW6-F1
#
_entry.id   AF-T0ZFW6-F1
#
_cell.length_a   1.000
_cell.length_b   1.000
_cell.length_c   1.000
_cell.angle_alpha   90.00
_cell.angle_beta   90.00
_cell.angle_gamma   90.00
#
_symmetry.space_group_name_H-M   'P 1'
#
loop_
_entity.id
_entity.type
_entity.pdbx_description
1 polymer ?
#
loop_
_entity_poly.entity_id
_entity_poly.type
_entity_poly.pdbx_seq_one_letter_code
_entity_poly.pdbx_strand_id
1 'polypeptide(L)'
;HAYVEKICPICSSAVDDVCPRCEVHGVGYYQREIDLTKLVTNAMAKLGISKMPKVLKGVKGMVNANKYTEPMEKGILRAFHNIYIFKDGTSRFDATDMPITHFYPVEAGISVETARQLGYTKDYIGNELTEETQLVEMMHQDVILNRRGADYLLKTARFVDELLERFYGLKPFYNATTINDLVGKLVITLSPHTSCGVTNRIIGFTDANVGFAHPYVICARRRNCDGDEDSTMLLLD
;
A
#
# COMPACT_ATOMS: atom_id res chain seq x y z
N HIS A 1 6.21 -24.23 -3.70
CA HIS A 1 6.09 -23.91 -2.26
C HIS A 1 7.48 -23.85 -1.65
N ALA A 2 7.83 -22.76 -0.97
CA ALA A 2 9.07 -22.69 -0.20
C ALA A 2 8.85 -23.36 1.16
N TYR A 3 9.71 -24.30 1.54
CA TYR A 3 9.66 -24.94 2.86
C TYR A 3 10.71 -24.29 3.78
N VAL A 4 10.36 -24.15 5.06
CA VAL A 4 11.28 -23.63 6.07
C VAL A 4 12.20 -24.76 6.52
N GLU A 5 13.44 -24.76 6.02
CA GLU A 5 14.45 -25.64 6.60
C GLU A 5 14.81 -25.13 8.00
N LYS A 6 14.49 -25.92 9.02
CA LYS A 6 14.90 -25.63 10.39
C LYS A 6 16.23 -26.32 10.67
N ILE A 7 17.07 -25.62 11.42
CA ILE A 7 18.37 -26.13 11.85
C ILE A 7 18.53 -26.00 13.36
N CYS A 8 19.26 -26.91 13.97
CA CYS A 8 19.61 -26.80 15.38
C CYS A 8 20.56 -25.61 15.59
N PRO A 9 20.26 -24.66 16.48
CA PRO A 9 21.13 -23.51 16.73
C PRO A 9 22.47 -23.88 17.40
N ILE A 10 22.60 -25.10 17.94
CA ILE A 10 23.80 -25.57 18.66
C ILE A 10 24.70 -26.39 17.74
N CYS A 11 24.16 -27.44 17.10
CA CYS A 11 24.96 -28.37 16.28
C CYS A 11 24.81 -28.16 14.77
N SER A 12 24.00 -27.18 14.34
CA SER A 12 23.76 -26.82 12.94
C SER A 12 23.21 -27.93 12.03
N SER A 13 22.74 -29.04 12.61
CA SER A 13 22.09 -30.12 11.85
C SER A 13 20.67 -29.71 11.45
N ALA A 14 20.24 -30.13 10.26
CA ALA A 14 18.84 -29.99 9.83
C ALA A 14 17.92 -30.79 10.75
N VAL A 15 16.77 -30.22 11.11
CA VAL A 15 15.78 -30.80 12.05
C VAL A 15 14.36 -30.46 11.60
N ASP A 16 13.38 -31.30 11.91
CA ASP A 16 11.97 -31.01 11.61
C ASP A 16 11.35 -30.03 12.63
N ASP A 17 11.59 -30.28 13.93
CA ASP A 17 11.15 -29.39 15.00
C ASP A 17 12.11 -29.36 16.18
N VAL A 18 12.41 -30.51 16.79
CA VAL A 18 13.34 -30.62 17.92
C VAL A 18 14.57 -31.42 17.49
N CYS A 19 15.76 -30.94 17.86
CA CYS A 19 17.01 -31.64 17.59
C CYS A 19 17.14 -32.89 18.48
N PRO A 20 17.32 -34.10 17.91
CA PRO A 20 17.44 -35.32 18.71
C PRO A 20 18.76 -35.39 19.51
N ARG A 21 19.76 -34.59 19.16
CA ARG A 21 21.06 -34.55 19.85
C ARG A 21 21.13 -33.49 20.95
N CYS A 22 20.50 -32.34 20.72
CA CYS A 22 20.63 -31.17 21.58
C CYS A 22 19.33 -30.83 22.33
N GLU A 23 18.23 -31.51 22.04
CA GLU A 23 16.91 -31.34 22.68
C GLU A 23 16.39 -29.89 22.65
N VAL A 24 16.79 -29.12 21.64
CA VAL A 24 16.34 -27.74 21.41
C VAL A 24 15.53 -27.63 20.12
N HIS A 25 14.61 -26.66 20.08
CA HIS A 25 13.85 -26.34 18.86
C HIS A 25 14.76 -25.79 17.76
N GLY A 26 14.52 -26.25 16.54
CA GLY A 26 15.17 -25.75 15.34
C GLY A 26 14.73 -24.32 14.99
N VAL A 27 15.67 -23.54 14.46
CA VAL A 27 15.42 -22.19 13.96
C VAL A 27 15.47 -22.16 12.44
N GLY A 28 14.65 -21.33 11.79
CA GLY A 28 14.61 -21.20 10.33
C GLY A 28 15.74 -20.34 9.74
N TYR A 29 16.80 -20.05 10.50
CA TYR A 29 17.87 -19.15 10.08
C TYR A 29 19.23 -19.55 10.66
N TYR A 30 20.30 -19.19 9.94
CA TYR A 30 21.69 -19.21 10.43
C TYR A 30 22.43 -17.99 9.93
N GLN A 31 23.56 -17.71 10.56
CA GLN A 31 24.51 -16.74 10.05
C GLN A 31 25.23 -17.34 8.83
N ARG A 32 25.18 -16.61 7.72
CA ARG A 32 25.87 -16.98 6.47
C ARG A 32 26.40 -15.76 5.77
N GLU A 33 27.44 -15.96 4.99
CA GLU A 33 27.91 -14.94 4.05
C GLU A 33 26.97 -14.90 2.84
N ILE A 34 26.66 -13.68 2.38
CA ILE A 34 25.77 -13.45 1.26
C ILE A 34 26.47 -12.55 0.26
N ASP A 35 26.63 -13.04 -0.98
CA ASP A 35 27.10 -12.23 -2.09
C ASP A 35 25.96 -11.34 -2.60
N LEU A 36 25.89 -10.12 -2.07
CA LEU A 36 24.87 -9.13 -2.42
C LEU A 36 24.98 -8.71 -3.90
N THR A 37 26.20 -8.61 -4.43
CA THR A 37 26.42 -8.23 -5.82
C THR A 37 25.76 -9.25 -6.74
N LYS A 38 26.04 -10.53 -6.54
CA LYS A 38 25.43 -11.62 -7.33
C LYS A 38 23.91 -11.64 -7.19
N LEU A 39 23.37 -11.47 -5.98
CA LEU A 39 21.92 -11.45 -5.78
C LEU A 39 21.24 -10.30 -6.54
N VAL A 40 21.80 -9.09 -6.44
CA VAL A 40 21.27 -7.91 -7.13
C VAL A 40 21.38 -8.08 -8.64
N THR A 41 22.54 -8.51 -9.16
CA THR A 41 22.72 -8.74 -10.61
C THR A 41 21.72 -9.78 -11.14
N ASN A 42 21.50 -10.88 -10.43
CA ASN A 42 20.53 -11.90 -10.83
C ASN A 42 19.09 -11.35 -10.80
N ALA A 43 18.74 -10.57 -9.77
CA ALA A 43 17.40 -9.97 -9.65
C ALA A 43 17.15 -8.95 -10.77
N MET A 44 18.14 -8.11 -11.09
CA MET A 44 18.06 -7.17 -12.22
C MET A 44 17.91 -7.90 -13.56
N ALA A 45 18.66 -8.98 -13.78
CA ALA A 45 18.58 -9.78 -14.99
C ALA A 45 17.19 -10.40 -15.19
N LYS A 46 16.58 -10.94 -14.13
CA LYS A 46 15.21 -11.49 -14.17
C LYS A 46 14.17 -10.43 -14.52
N LEU A 47 14.34 -9.20 -14.03
CA LEU A 47 13.44 -8.08 -14.32
C LEU A 47 13.69 -7.44 -15.70
N GLY A 48 14.74 -7.86 -16.42
CA GLY A 48 15.17 -7.22 -17.66
C GLY A 48 15.65 -5.78 -17.47
N ILE A 49 16.22 -5.47 -16.31
CA ILE A 49 16.72 -4.13 -15.96
C ILE A 49 18.25 -4.11 -16.12
N SER A 50 18.76 -3.19 -16.93
CA SER A 50 20.20 -3.05 -17.19
C SER A 50 20.89 -2.03 -16.30
N LYS A 51 20.16 -1.03 -15.79
CA LYS A 51 20.70 0.07 -14.99
C LYS A 51 20.39 -0.14 -13.52
N MET A 52 21.36 0.06 -12.63
CA MET A 52 21.11 -0.03 -11.18
C MET A 52 20.38 1.25 -10.69
N PRO A 53 19.40 1.16 -9.76
CA PRO A 53 18.88 2.33 -9.07
C PRO A 53 19.99 3.06 -8.30
N LYS A 54 19.84 4.37 -8.12
CA LYS A 54 20.86 5.20 -7.43
C LYS A 54 21.15 4.71 -6.02
N VAL A 55 20.10 4.31 -5.30
CA VAL A 55 20.19 3.81 -3.93
C VAL A 55 19.16 2.70 -3.77
N LEU A 56 19.59 1.55 -3.23
CA LEU A 56 18.71 0.48 -2.79
C LEU A 56 18.90 0.32 -1.28
N LYS A 57 17.92 0.77 -0.49
CA LYS A 57 17.96 0.68 0.97
C LYS A 57 17.41 -0.67 1.41
N GLY A 58 18.11 -1.34 2.32
CA GLY A 58 17.66 -2.54 3.01
C GLY A 58 17.56 -2.34 4.52
N VAL A 59 17.20 -3.40 5.22
CA VAL A 59 17.23 -3.43 6.70
C VAL A 59 18.57 -3.94 7.21
N LYS A 60 19.02 -3.46 8.37
CA LYS A 60 20.26 -3.93 9.01
C LYS A 60 20.19 -5.41 9.39
N GLY A 61 19.00 -5.91 9.72
CA GLY A 61 18.76 -7.30 10.04
C GLY A 61 17.26 -7.59 10.09
N MET A 62 16.92 -8.85 9.80
CA MET A 62 15.53 -9.29 9.80
C MET A 62 15.01 -9.49 11.23
N VAL A 63 13.80 -8.98 11.48
CA VAL A 63 13.12 -9.03 12.78
C VAL A 63 11.98 -10.04 12.83
N ASN A 64 11.59 -10.64 11.69
CA ASN A 64 10.61 -11.73 11.66
C ASN A 64 11.20 -13.03 12.22
N ALA A 65 10.33 -13.90 12.74
CA ALA A 65 10.72 -15.10 13.49
C ALA A 65 11.74 -15.99 12.78
N ASN A 66 11.60 -16.14 11.46
CA ASN A 66 12.44 -17.02 10.64
C ASN A 66 13.46 -16.28 9.77
N LYS A 67 13.63 -14.96 9.95
CA LYS A 67 14.54 -14.12 9.15
C LYS A 67 14.34 -14.21 7.62
N TYR A 68 13.12 -14.51 7.16
CA TYR A 68 12.80 -14.49 5.74
C TYR A 68 12.91 -13.10 5.15
N THR A 69 13.62 -12.99 4.04
CA THR A 69 13.79 -11.75 3.29
C THR A 69 12.77 -11.68 2.16
N GLU A 70 12.28 -10.47 1.89
CA GLU A 70 11.53 -10.20 0.66
C GLU A 70 12.43 -10.42 -0.59
N PRO A 71 11.89 -10.88 -1.73
CA PRO A 71 12.64 -10.96 -2.98
C PRO A 71 13.27 -9.62 -3.38
N MET A 72 14.54 -9.64 -3.76
CA MET A 72 15.32 -8.45 -4.12
C MET A 72 14.71 -7.70 -5.31
N GLU A 73 14.08 -8.44 -6.23
CA GLU A 73 13.37 -7.93 -7.39
C GLU A 73 12.34 -6.86 -6.98
N LYS A 74 11.56 -7.11 -5.92
CA LYS A 74 10.58 -6.14 -5.41
C LYS A 74 11.27 -4.87 -4.94
N GLY A 75 12.32 -4.99 -4.13
CA GLY A 75 13.09 -3.86 -3.62
C GLY A 75 13.69 -2.99 -4.74
N ILE A 76 14.20 -3.61 -5.80
CA ILE A 76 14.74 -2.90 -6.98
C ILE A 76 13.64 -2.07 -7.64
N LEU A 77 12.47 -2.66 -7.91
CA LEU A 77 11.35 -1.95 -8.52
C LEU A 77 10.88 -0.79 -7.64
N ARG A 78 10.77 -1.00 -6.32
CA ARG A 78 10.42 0.08 -5.39
C ARG A 78 11.40 1.25 -5.44
N ALA A 79 12.70 0.96 -5.56
CA ALA A 79 13.73 1.99 -5.68
C ALA A 79 13.61 2.82 -6.98
N PHE A 80 13.15 2.23 -8.08
CA PHE A 80 12.87 2.97 -9.32
C PHE A 80 11.68 3.91 -9.21
N HIS A 81 10.62 3.47 -8.53
CA HIS A 81 9.42 4.28 -8.32
C HIS A 81 9.53 5.24 -7.13
N ASN A 82 10.65 5.19 -6.39
CA ASN A 82 10.88 5.99 -5.19
C ASN A 82 9.73 5.85 -4.17
N ILE A 83 9.35 4.60 -3.91
CA ILE A 83 8.39 4.22 -2.87
C ILE A 83 9.09 3.48 -1.73
N TYR A 84 8.49 3.55 -0.54
CA TYR A 84 9.04 3.01 0.70
C TYR A 84 8.10 1.96 1.28
N ILE A 85 8.69 0.97 1.94
CA ILE A 85 7.95 -0.12 2.58
C ILE A 85 7.84 0.09 4.07
N PHE A 86 6.73 -0.39 4.61
CA PHE A 86 6.58 -0.66 6.03
C PHE A 86 7.05 -2.08 6.37
N LYS A 87 7.12 -2.42 7.66
CA LYS A 87 7.71 -3.69 8.14
C LYS A 87 7.00 -4.95 7.64
N ASP A 88 5.74 -4.82 7.22
CA ASP A 88 4.91 -5.90 6.69
C ASP A 88 4.96 -6.01 5.15
N GLY A 89 5.74 -5.14 4.48
CA GLY A 89 5.90 -5.12 3.03
C GLY A 89 4.95 -4.19 2.28
N THR A 90 4.01 -3.53 2.98
CA THR A 90 3.04 -2.61 2.39
C THR A 90 3.62 -1.20 2.17
N SER A 91 3.11 -0.46 1.19
CA SER A 91 3.48 0.94 0.94
C SER A 91 2.38 1.85 1.49
N ARG A 92 2.68 2.55 2.59
CA ARG A 92 1.69 3.35 3.34
C ARG A 92 1.91 4.84 3.17
N PHE A 93 0.82 5.60 3.18
CA PHE A 93 0.84 7.04 3.30
C PHE A 93 0.02 7.47 4.51
N ASP A 94 0.63 8.19 5.44
CA ASP A 94 -0.02 8.65 6.67
C ASP A 94 -0.59 10.06 6.46
N ALA A 95 -1.82 10.27 6.90
CA ALA A 95 -2.48 11.57 6.88
C ALA A 95 -3.40 11.73 8.10
N THR A 96 -3.54 12.96 8.58
CA THR A 96 -4.55 13.31 9.59
C THR A 96 -5.94 13.15 9.00
N ASP A 97 -6.84 12.48 9.73
CA ASP A 97 -8.22 12.30 9.32
C ASP A 97 -9.07 13.54 9.61
N MET A 98 -9.98 13.87 8.70
CA MET A 98 -10.97 14.93 8.88
C MET A 98 -12.37 14.43 8.46
N PRO A 99 -13.35 14.41 9.37
CA PRO A 99 -14.69 13.92 9.06
C PRO A 99 -15.47 14.91 8.18
N ILE A 100 -16.12 14.41 7.12
CA ILE A 100 -17.14 15.13 6.36
C ILE A 100 -18.31 14.21 6.01
N THR A 101 -19.51 14.76 5.86
CA THR A 101 -20.70 14.02 5.39
C THR A 101 -21.14 14.45 4.00
N HIS A 102 -20.68 15.62 3.54
CA HIS A 102 -21.02 16.19 2.25
C HIS A 102 -19.78 16.82 1.63
N PHE A 103 -19.78 16.95 0.32
CA PHE A 103 -18.71 17.60 -0.43
C PHE A 103 -19.26 18.27 -1.69
N TYR A 104 -18.52 19.25 -2.20
CA TYR A 104 -18.75 19.81 -3.53
C TYR A 104 -17.82 19.09 -4.53
N PRO A 105 -18.33 18.57 -5.67
CA PRO A 105 -17.50 17.95 -6.70
C PRO A 105 -16.30 18.81 -7.12
N VAL A 106 -16.50 20.13 -7.26
CA VAL A 106 -15.44 21.08 -7.62
C VAL A 106 -14.30 21.12 -6.59
N GLU A 107 -14.61 21.00 -5.29
CA GLU A 107 -13.61 20.99 -4.21
C GLU A 107 -12.84 19.66 -4.15
N ALA A 108 -13.48 18.57 -4.55
CA ALA A 108 -12.84 17.25 -4.69
C ALA A 108 -12.05 17.11 -6.02
N GLY A 109 -12.10 18.12 -6.89
CA GLY A 109 -11.40 18.13 -8.18
C GLY A 109 -11.95 17.12 -9.18
N ILE A 110 -13.25 16.81 -9.13
CA ILE A 110 -13.93 15.91 -10.08
C ILE A 110 -15.04 16.61 -10.84
N SER A 111 -15.31 16.16 -12.07
CA SER A 111 -16.45 16.66 -12.84
C SER A 111 -17.76 16.01 -12.40
N VAL A 112 -18.88 16.63 -12.80
CA VAL A 112 -20.22 16.07 -12.60
C VAL A 112 -20.35 14.68 -13.25
N GLU A 113 -19.78 14.48 -14.44
CA GLU A 113 -19.78 13.19 -15.13
C GLU A 113 -19.04 12.13 -14.32
N THR A 114 -17.86 12.45 -13.78
CA THR A 114 -17.12 11.54 -12.90
C THR A 114 -17.91 11.22 -11.63
N ALA A 115 -18.50 12.22 -10.98
CA ALA A 115 -19.35 12.00 -9.81
C ALA A 115 -20.54 11.07 -10.13
N ARG A 116 -21.21 11.26 -11.27
CA ARG A 116 -22.29 10.39 -11.74
C ARG A 116 -21.83 8.97 -12.03
N GLN A 117 -20.65 8.79 -12.64
CA GLN A 117 -20.05 7.47 -12.85
C GLN A 117 -19.72 6.73 -11.53
N LEU A 118 -19.38 7.48 -10.47
CA LEU A 118 -19.18 6.95 -9.13
C LEU A 118 -20.51 6.59 -8.41
N GLY A 119 -21.65 7.01 -8.96
CA GLY A 119 -22.98 6.73 -8.43
C GLY A 119 -23.67 7.92 -7.75
N TYR A 120 -23.06 9.10 -7.76
CA TYR A 120 -23.66 10.32 -7.23
C TYR A 120 -24.61 10.93 -8.27
N THR A 121 -25.91 10.71 -8.12
CA THR A 121 -26.94 11.17 -9.07
C THR A 121 -27.72 12.39 -8.60
N LYS A 122 -27.74 12.64 -7.28
CA LYS A 122 -28.52 13.71 -6.67
C LYS A 122 -27.71 14.51 -5.67
N ASP A 123 -28.09 15.77 -5.50
CA ASP A 123 -27.62 16.60 -4.41
C ASP A 123 -28.32 16.26 -3.08
N TYR A 124 -27.89 16.91 -1.99
CA TYR A 124 -28.41 16.65 -0.63
C TYR A 124 -29.91 16.97 -0.44
N ILE A 125 -30.52 17.75 -1.34
CA ILE A 125 -31.97 18.09 -1.31
C ILE A 125 -32.78 17.27 -2.32
N GLY A 126 -32.13 16.37 -3.05
CA GLY A 126 -32.77 15.42 -3.96
C GLY A 126 -32.94 15.91 -5.39
N ASN A 127 -32.36 17.05 -5.77
CA ASN A 127 -32.31 17.47 -7.17
C ASN A 127 -31.26 16.65 -7.92
N GLU A 128 -31.43 16.52 -9.23
CA GLU A 128 -30.42 15.89 -10.09
C GLU A 128 -29.09 16.65 -10.02
N LEU A 129 -27.98 15.90 -10.01
CA LEU A 129 -26.63 16.46 -10.03
C LEU A 129 -26.29 16.90 -11.46
N THR A 130 -26.29 18.22 -11.67
CA THR A 130 -26.03 18.88 -12.96
C THR A 130 -24.87 19.88 -12.90
N GLU A 131 -24.52 20.38 -11.72
CA GLU A 131 -23.47 21.39 -11.52
C GLU A 131 -22.44 20.94 -10.47
N GLU A 132 -21.17 21.28 -10.68
CA GLU A 132 -20.07 20.91 -9.78
C GLU A 132 -20.07 21.66 -8.44
N THR A 133 -20.89 22.71 -8.33
CA THR A 133 -21.11 23.53 -7.13
C THR A 133 -22.32 23.05 -6.31
N GLN A 134 -22.99 21.97 -6.71
CA GLN A 134 -24.02 21.34 -5.88
C GLN A 134 -23.38 20.55 -4.73
N LEU A 135 -23.96 20.67 -3.54
CA LEU A 135 -23.53 19.93 -2.36
C LEU A 135 -24.09 18.49 -2.43
N VAL A 136 -23.20 17.49 -2.39
CA VAL A 136 -23.55 16.08 -2.52
C VAL A 136 -23.28 15.35 -1.21
N GLU A 137 -24.19 14.47 -0.80
CA GLU A 137 -23.99 13.58 0.35
C GLU A 137 -22.95 12.50 0.01
N MET A 138 -21.90 12.37 0.82
CA MET A 138 -20.81 11.43 0.61
C MET A 138 -21.24 9.99 0.94
N MET A 139 -20.99 9.04 0.04
CA MET A 139 -21.21 7.63 0.34
C MET A 139 -20.24 7.14 1.43
N HIS A 140 -20.71 6.25 2.30
CA HIS A 140 -20.02 5.97 3.57
C HIS A 140 -18.57 5.48 3.44
N GLN A 141 -18.20 4.76 2.38
CA GLN A 141 -16.85 4.22 2.16
C GLN A 141 -16.04 5.00 1.11
N ASP A 142 -16.48 6.19 0.76
CA ASP A 142 -15.75 7.05 -0.15
C ASP A 142 -14.80 7.99 0.62
N VAL A 143 -13.64 8.25 0.03
CA VAL A 143 -12.58 9.09 0.62
C VAL A 143 -12.04 10.10 -0.37
N ILE A 144 -11.69 11.28 0.11
CA ILE A 144 -10.96 12.32 -0.63
C ILE A 144 -9.57 12.39 -0.05
N LEU A 145 -8.55 12.10 -0.87
CA LEU A 145 -7.16 12.04 -0.42
C LEU A 145 -6.47 13.40 -0.62
N ASN A 146 -5.51 13.75 0.23
CA ASN A 146 -4.65 14.88 -0.12
C ASN A 146 -3.77 14.56 -1.33
N ARG A 147 -3.42 15.60 -2.11
CA ARG A 147 -2.62 15.45 -3.34
C ARG A 147 -1.26 14.80 -3.10
N ARG A 148 -0.61 15.06 -1.96
CA ARG A 148 0.70 14.46 -1.63
C ARG A 148 0.59 12.94 -1.48
N GLY A 149 -0.48 12.48 -0.84
CA GLY A 149 -0.80 11.07 -0.73
C GLY A 149 -1.16 10.46 -2.07
N ALA A 150 -1.97 11.14 -2.87
CA ALA A 150 -2.32 10.70 -4.22
C ALA A 150 -1.09 10.57 -5.13
N ASP A 151 -0.15 11.52 -5.08
CA ASP A 151 1.11 11.45 -5.83
C ASP A 151 1.99 10.27 -5.39
N TYR A 152 1.97 9.94 -4.10
CA TYR A 152 2.65 8.76 -3.59
C TYR A 152 1.97 7.47 -4.07
N LEU A 153 0.64 7.37 -3.94
CA LEU A 153 -0.13 6.22 -4.41
C LEU A 153 -0.05 6.05 -5.93
N LEU A 154 0.09 7.13 -6.71
CA LEU A 154 0.33 7.05 -8.15
C LEU A 154 1.66 6.34 -8.47
N LYS A 155 2.72 6.62 -7.69
CA LYS A 155 4.00 5.91 -7.81
C LYS A 155 3.83 4.45 -7.38
N THR A 156 3.08 4.18 -6.32
CA THR A 156 2.77 2.81 -5.88
C THR A 156 1.98 2.05 -6.95
N ALA A 157 0.98 2.66 -7.59
CA ALA A 157 0.21 2.03 -8.66
C ALA A 157 1.09 1.62 -9.85
N ARG A 158 2.01 2.50 -10.26
CA ARG A 158 2.99 2.21 -11.33
C ARG A 158 3.98 1.11 -10.93
N PHE A 159 4.39 1.10 -9.66
CA PHE A 159 5.18 0.00 -9.11
C PHE A 159 4.42 -1.33 -9.17
N VAL A 160 3.15 -1.35 -8.75
CA VAL A 160 2.32 -2.57 -8.76
C VAL A 160 2.17 -3.08 -10.18
N ASP A 161 1.91 -2.20 -11.16
CA ASP A 161 1.82 -2.59 -12.57
C ASP A 161 3.13 -3.21 -13.09
N GLU A 162 4.27 -2.57 -12.83
CA GLU A 162 5.56 -3.08 -13.26
C GLU A 162 5.95 -4.38 -12.51
N LEU A 163 5.53 -4.52 -11.26
CA LEU A 163 5.68 -5.76 -10.48
C LEU A 163 4.84 -6.88 -11.08
N LEU A 164 3.58 -6.62 -11.44
CA LEU A 164 2.71 -7.58 -12.11
C LEU A 164 3.34 -8.05 -13.41
N GLU A 165 3.80 -7.14 -14.26
CA GLU A 165 4.39 -7.48 -15.56
C GLU A 165 5.73 -8.20 -15.44
N ARG A 166 6.70 -7.60 -14.75
CA ARG A 166 8.09 -8.08 -14.78
C ARG A 166 8.38 -9.21 -13.82
N PHE A 167 7.72 -9.25 -12.67
CA PHE A 167 7.98 -10.26 -11.65
C PHE A 167 6.96 -11.39 -11.70
N TYR A 168 5.68 -11.06 -11.90
CA TYR A 168 4.61 -12.06 -11.92
C TYR A 168 4.20 -12.54 -13.31
N GLY A 169 4.60 -11.85 -14.40
CA GLY A 169 4.18 -12.19 -15.76
C GLY A 169 2.68 -11.98 -16.01
N LEU A 170 2.06 -11.06 -15.27
CA LEU A 170 0.65 -10.71 -15.33
C LEU A 170 0.44 -9.38 -16.05
N LYS A 171 -0.80 -9.11 -16.47
CA LYS A 171 -1.17 -7.82 -17.06
C LYS A 171 -1.17 -6.71 -16.00
N PRO A 172 -0.84 -5.47 -16.37
CA PRO A 172 -0.96 -4.33 -15.48
C PRO A 172 -2.42 -4.09 -15.11
N PHE A 173 -2.65 -3.56 -13.90
CA PHE A 173 -3.99 -3.37 -13.33
C PHE A 173 -4.43 -1.91 -13.33
N TYR A 174 -3.57 -0.99 -12.87
CA TYR A 174 -3.95 0.41 -12.67
C TYR A 174 -3.87 1.21 -13.97
N ASN A 175 -2.78 1.08 -14.73
CA ASN A 175 -2.44 1.87 -15.91
C ASN A 175 -2.52 3.40 -15.64
N ALA A 176 -2.16 3.81 -14.43
CA ALA A 176 -2.36 5.18 -13.95
C ALA A 176 -1.22 6.12 -14.40
N THR A 177 -1.58 7.17 -15.10
CA THR A 177 -0.68 8.23 -15.58
C THR A 177 -0.80 9.51 -14.76
N THR A 178 -1.97 9.80 -14.21
CA THR A 178 -2.26 10.95 -13.36
C THR A 178 -2.96 10.50 -12.08
N ILE A 179 -3.02 11.37 -11.06
CA ILE A 179 -3.78 11.06 -9.83
C ILE A 179 -5.27 10.83 -10.13
N ASN A 180 -5.82 11.49 -11.15
CA ASN A 180 -7.23 11.31 -11.54
C ASN A 180 -7.55 9.89 -12.00
N ASP A 181 -6.55 9.15 -12.51
CA ASP A 181 -6.72 7.73 -12.88
C ASP A 181 -6.90 6.81 -11.65
N LEU A 182 -6.65 7.33 -10.44
CA LEU A 182 -6.89 6.64 -9.18
C LEU A 182 -8.34 6.81 -8.67
N VAL A 183 -9.13 7.71 -9.25
CA VAL A 183 -10.55 7.86 -8.90
C VAL A 183 -11.28 6.55 -9.20
N GLY A 184 -12.10 6.10 -8.25
CA GLY A 184 -12.80 4.82 -8.28
C GLY A 184 -11.94 3.60 -7.88
N LYS A 185 -10.63 3.76 -7.70
CA LYS A 185 -9.77 2.67 -7.21
C LYS A 185 -9.94 2.48 -5.71
N LEU A 186 -9.71 1.24 -5.26
CA LEU A 186 -9.87 0.86 -3.87
C LEU A 186 -8.57 1.01 -3.08
N VAL A 187 -8.71 1.51 -1.86
CA VAL A 187 -7.65 1.63 -0.86
C VAL A 187 -8.07 0.95 0.43
N ILE A 188 -7.08 0.52 1.21
CA ILE A 188 -7.26 0.15 2.60
C ILE A 188 -6.78 1.32 3.44
N THR A 189 -7.62 1.78 4.36
CA THR A 189 -7.22 2.69 5.44
C THR A 189 -7.09 1.89 6.73
N LEU A 190 -5.99 2.07 7.46
CA LEU A 190 -5.67 1.33 8.67
C LEU A 190 -5.16 2.29 9.74
N SER A 191 -5.80 2.25 10.91
CA SER A 191 -5.34 3.03 12.05
C SER A 191 -4.16 2.36 12.75
N PRO A 192 -3.20 3.16 13.25
CA PRO A 192 -2.27 2.77 14.28
C PRO A 192 -2.92 1.94 15.40
N HIS A 193 -2.16 0.97 15.93
CA HIS A 193 -2.59 0.08 17.02
C HIS A 193 -3.79 -0.84 16.70
N THR A 194 -4.28 -0.83 15.46
CA THR A 194 -5.28 -1.77 14.98
C THR A 194 -4.69 -2.76 13.97
N SER A 195 -5.42 -3.84 13.71
CA SER A 195 -5.06 -4.86 12.73
C SER A 195 -6.18 -5.14 11.72
N CYS A 196 -7.22 -4.30 11.71
CA CYS A 196 -8.37 -4.42 10.81
C CYS A 196 -8.42 -3.19 9.91
N GLY A 197 -8.09 -3.37 8.63
CA GLY A 197 -8.22 -2.31 7.63
C GLY A 197 -9.66 -2.16 7.16
N VAL A 198 -10.04 -0.95 6.77
CA VAL A 198 -11.32 -0.66 6.13
C VAL A 198 -11.06 -0.38 4.66
N THR A 199 -11.77 -1.08 3.78
CA THR A 199 -11.75 -0.82 2.34
C THR A 199 -12.54 0.44 2.03
N ASN A 200 -11.97 1.32 1.22
CA ASN A 200 -12.60 2.55 0.76
C ASN A 200 -12.36 2.75 -0.73
N ARG A 201 -13.11 3.66 -1.34
CA ARG A 201 -12.97 4.07 -2.73
C ARG A 201 -12.55 5.53 -2.81
N ILE A 202 -11.52 5.81 -3.61
CA ILE A 202 -11.06 7.18 -3.85
C ILE A 202 -12.09 7.88 -4.73
N ILE A 203 -12.58 9.05 -4.31
CA ILE A 203 -13.51 9.84 -5.12
C ILE A 203 -12.96 11.19 -5.57
N GLY A 204 -11.84 11.64 -5.02
CA GLY A 204 -11.25 12.91 -5.40
C GLY A 204 -10.04 13.28 -4.55
N PHE A 205 -9.58 14.51 -4.73
CA PHE A 205 -8.37 15.01 -4.10
C PHE A 205 -8.53 16.41 -3.52
N THR A 206 -7.76 16.71 -2.47
CA THR A 206 -7.71 18.04 -1.83
C THR A 206 -6.28 18.57 -1.72
N ASP A 207 -6.13 19.90 -1.73
CA ASP A 207 -4.87 20.60 -1.45
C ASP A 207 -4.55 20.68 0.05
N ALA A 208 -5.54 20.43 0.93
CA ALA A 208 -5.31 20.37 2.36
C ALA A 208 -4.44 19.16 2.72
N ASN A 209 -3.62 19.27 3.77
CA ASN A 209 -2.77 18.17 4.25
C ASN A 209 -3.53 17.17 5.16
N VAL A 210 -4.79 16.86 4.82
CA VAL A 210 -5.66 15.93 5.57
C VAL A 210 -6.31 14.94 4.60
N GLY A 211 -6.78 13.80 5.10
CA GLY A 211 -7.67 12.89 4.38
C GLY A 211 -9.11 13.11 4.83
N PHE A 212 -10.04 13.29 3.90
CA PHE A 212 -11.46 13.39 4.25
C PHE A 212 -12.16 12.05 4.08
N ALA A 213 -12.98 11.70 5.06
CA ALA A 213 -13.77 10.48 5.06
C ALA A 213 -15.09 10.67 5.81
N HIS A 214 -16.06 9.82 5.53
CA HIS A 214 -17.30 9.77 6.28
C HIS A 214 -17.04 9.37 7.76
N PRO A 215 -17.73 9.96 8.76
CA PRO A 215 -17.56 9.61 10.17
C PRO A 215 -17.67 8.11 10.46
N TYR A 216 -18.54 7.38 9.74
CA TYR A 216 -18.65 5.92 9.89
C TYR A 216 -17.36 5.18 9.57
N VAL A 217 -16.63 5.59 8.54
CA VAL A 217 -15.35 5.00 8.19
C VAL A 217 -14.31 5.29 9.27
N ILE A 218 -14.27 6.52 9.78
CA ILE A 218 -13.32 6.90 10.81
C ILE A 218 -13.61 6.13 12.12
N CYS A 219 -14.88 6.04 12.51
CA CYS A 219 -15.32 5.22 13.65
C CYS A 219 -15.01 3.73 13.47
N ALA A 220 -15.21 3.18 12.26
CA ALA A 220 -14.92 1.77 11.97
C ALA A 220 -13.43 1.43 12.17
N ARG A 221 -12.54 2.42 12.02
CA ARG A 221 -11.10 2.28 12.28
C ARG A 221 -10.70 2.61 13.72
N ARG A 222 -11.68 2.92 14.58
CA ARG A 222 -11.52 3.25 16.01
C ARG A 222 -10.74 4.54 16.26
N ARG A 223 -11.03 5.60 15.49
CA ARG A 223 -10.45 6.94 15.66
C ARG A 223 -11.42 7.95 16.25
N ASN A 224 -10.86 8.97 16.90
CA ASN A 224 -11.62 10.01 17.61
C ASN A 224 -11.73 11.35 16.85
N CYS A 225 -10.98 11.52 15.75
CA CYS A 225 -10.87 12.77 15.01
C CYS A 225 -10.35 13.98 15.83
N ASP A 226 -9.52 13.75 16.84
CA ASP A 226 -8.90 14.78 17.70
C ASP A 226 -7.44 15.11 17.31
N GLY A 227 -7.13 14.92 16.01
CA GLY A 227 -5.76 15.02 15.46
C GLY A 227 -5.13 13.66 15.12
N ASP A 228 -5.92 12.59 15.19
CA ASP A 228 -5.53 11.24 14.80
C ASP A 228 -5.08 11.12 13.33
N GLU A 229 -4.06 10.30 13.08
CA GLU A 229 -3.54 9.97 11.75
C GLU A 229 -3.84 8.53 11.36
N ASP A 230 -4.22 8.30 10.10
CA ASP A 230 -4.41 6.96 9.56
C ASP A 230 -3.52 6.72 8.34
N SER A 231 -3.11 5.46 8.17
CA SER A 231 -2.37 5.00 7.00
C SER A 231 -3.33 4.64 5.87
N THR A 232 -3.06 5.09 4.65
CA THR A 232 -3.74 4.67 3.43
C THR A 232 -2.79 3.88 2.53
N MET A 233 -3.24 2.76 1.98
CA MET A 233 -2.51 1.91 1.03
C MET A 233 -3.42 1.45 -0.12
N LEU A 234 -2.87 1.23 -1.31
CA LEU A 234 -3.64 0.66 -2.42
C LEU A 234 -4.05 -0.78 -2.09
N LEU A 235 -5.28 -1.18 -2.45
CA LEU A 235 -5.78 -2.51 -2.11
C LEU A 235 -4.96 -3.66 -2.75
N LEU A 236 -4.36 -3.44 -3.92
CA LEU A 236 -3.62 -4.47 -4.65
C LEU A 236 -2.12 -4.51 -4.30
N ASP A 237 -1.59 -3.45 -3.69
CA ASP A 237 -0.20 -3.42 -3.19
C ASP A 237 -0.04 -4.35 -1.98
#